data_AF-A0A820HJH7-F1
#
_entry.id   AF-A0A820HJH7-F1
#
_cell.length_a   1.000
_cell.length_b   1.000
_cell.length_c   1.000
_cell.angle_alpha   90.00
_cell.angle_beta   90.00
_cell.angle_gamma   90.00
#
_symmetry.space_group_name_H-M   'P 1'
#
loop_
_entity.id
_entity.type
_entity.pdbx_description
1 polymer ?
#
loop_
_entity_poly.entity_id
_entity_poly.type
_entity_poly.pdbx_seq_one_letter_code
_entity_poly.pdbx_strand_id
1 'polypeptide(L)' 'MHTFLNRLNTLFAFTLTVLAVLTFGVFLSTYFEQYHGTLRISTNKAIVKHMTDFSANRKKNDLGILQLDLDM' A
#
# COMPACT_ATOMS: atom_id res chain seq x y z
N MET A 1 28.87 -0.64 45.97
CA MET A 1 28.78 -1.03 44.56
C MET A 1 28.06 0.07 43.79
N HIS A 2 28.78 1.11 43.38
CA HIS A 2 28.29 2.20 42.52
C HIS A 2 29.40 2.55 41.55
N THR A 3 29.57 1.73 40.52
CA THR A 3 30.50 2.03 39.43
C THR A 3 29.78 2.91 38.42
N PHE A 4 30.48 3.90 37.86
CA PHE A 4 29.99 4.78 36.79
C PHE A 4 29.31 3.99 35.64
N LEU A 5 29.88 2.84 35.29
CA LEU A 5 29.33 1.88 34.31
C LEU A 5 27.90 1.43 34.62
N ASN A 6 27.54 1.21 35.89
CA ASN A 6 26.19 0.78 36.24
C ASN A 6 25.16 1.90 36.05
N ARG A 7 25.56 3.16 36.28
CA ARG A 7 24.71 4.34 36.06
C ARG A 7 24.50 4.60 34.56
N LEU A 8 25.53 4.37 33.75
CA LEU A 8 25.41 4.42 32.29
C LEU A 8 24.45 3.34 31.78
N ASN A 9 24.60 2.09 32.25
CA ASN A 9 23.75 0.98 31.83
C ASN A 9 22.27 1.25 32.13
N THR A 10 21.94 1.82 33.30
CA THR A 10 20.56 2.21 33.61
C THR A 10 20.03 3.33 32.71
N LEU A 11 20.89 4.26 32.29
CA LEU A 11 20.50 5.34 31.38
C LEU A 11 20.21 4.79 29.97
N PHE A 12 21.07 3.90 29.48
CA PHE A 12 20.88 3.21 28.19
C PHE A 12 19.65 2.30 28.19
N ALA A 13 19.44 1.55 29.27
CA ALA A 13 18.24 0.73 29.41
C ALA A 13 16.97 1.59 29.39
N PHE A 14 16.99 2.74 30.06
CA PHE A 14 15.87 3.69 30.02
C PHE A 14 15.62 4.23 28.60
N THR A 15 16.65 4.71 27.90
CA THR A 15 16.48 5.24 26.54
C THR A 15 16.03 4.17 25.54
N LEU A 16 16.57 2.94 25.64
CA LEU A 16 16.13 1.80 24.85
C LEU A 16 14.67 1.43 25.13
N THR A 17 14.24 1.49 26.39
CA THR A 17 12.85 1.19 26.76
C THR A 17 11.89 2.24 26.18
N VAL A 18 12.23 3.53 26.30
CA VAL A 18 11.42 4.61 25.73
C VAL A 18 11.32 4.48 24.21
N LEU A 19 12.43 4.20 23.54
CA LEU A 19 12.45 3.99 22.10
C LEU A 19 11.59 2.78 21.69
N ALA A 20 11.71 1.66 22.39
CA ALA A 20 10.93 0.46 22.12
C ALA A 20 9.41 0.71 22.26
N VAL A 21 8.99 1.43 23.30
CA VAL A 21 7.58 1.79 23.51
C VAL A 21 7.08 2.72 22.39
N LEU A 22 7.87 3.72 21.98
CA LEU A 22 7.51 4.62 20.88
C LEU A 22 7.42 3.87 19.55
N THR A 23 8.39 3.04 19.21
CA THR A 23 8.39 2.24 17.99
C THR A 23 7.19 1.29 17.95
N PHE A 24 6.89 0.62 19.07
CA PHE A 24 5.72 -0.25 19.16
C PHE A 24 4.40 0.53 19.07
N GLY A 25 4.32 1.70 19.70
CA GLY A 25 3.15 2.59 19.60
C GLY A 25 2.88 3.07 18.18
N VAL A 26 3.92 3.48 17.44
CA VAL A 26 3.80 3.86 16.02
C VAL A 26 3.41 2.64 15.18
N PHE A 27 3.99 1.47 15.43
CA PHE A 27 3.61 0.23 14.73
C PHE A 27 2.13 -0.11 14.93
N LEU A 28 1.62 -0.03 16.16
CA LEU A 28 0.19 -0.23 16.44
C LEU A 28 -0.65 0.81 15.71
N SER A 29 -0.27 2.09 15.75
CA SER A 29 -0.99 3.15 15.05
C SER A 29 -1.11 2.86 13.55
N THR A 30 -0.02 2.47 12.89
CA THR A 30 -0.03 2.11 11.47
C THR A 30 -0.84 0.83 11.20
N TYR A 31 -0.83 -0.13 12.12
CA TYR A 31 -1.60 -1.37 11.99
C TYR A 31 -3.12 -1.10 12.04
N PHE A 32 -3.56 -0.17 12.90
CA PHE A 32 -4.97 0.18 13.01
C PHE A 32 -5.44 1.16 11.92
N GLU A 33 -4.54 1.95 11.35
CA GLU A 33 -4.86 2.84 10.23
C GLU A 33 -5.06 2.02 8.95
N GLN A 34 -6.31 1.76 8.60
CA GLN A 34 -6.65 1.16 7.32
C GLN A 34 -6.54 2.22 6.21
N TYR A 35 -5.46 2.15 5.42
CA TYR A 35 -5.27 2.94 4.19
C TYR A 35 -6.22 2.52 3.06
N HIS A 36 -7.52 2.45 3.33
CA HIS A 36 -8.55 2.29 2.31
C HIS A 36 -8.87 3.66 1.72
N GLY A 37 -8.11 4.07 0.69
CA GLY A 37 -8.55 5.13 -0.20
C GLY A 37 -9.88 4.73 -0.84
N THR A 38 -10.89 5.60 -0.77
CA THR A 38 -12.16 5.36 -1.46
C THR A 38 -11.92 5.54 -2.96
N LEU A 39 -11.49 4.46 -3.63
CA LEU A 39 -11.27 4.44 -5.08
C LEU A 39 -12.62 4.18 -5.75
N ARG A 40 -13.23 5.23 -6.33
CA ARG A 40 -14.46 5.09 -7.10
C ARG A 40 -14.13 4.69 -8.54
N ILE A 41 -13.90 3.39 -8.75
CA ILE A 41 -13.67 2.82 -10.09
C ILE A 41 -14.96 3.00 -10.91
N SER A 42 -14.94 3.95 -11.84
CA SER A 42 -16.07 4.23 -12.73
C SER A 42 -15.72 3.78 -14.14
N THR A 43 -16.42 2.76 -14.65
CA THR A 43 -16.36 2.41 -16.08
C THR A 43 -17.10 3.51 -16.85
N ASN A 44 -16.35 4.46 -17.41
CA ASN A 44 -16.92 5.58 -18.14
C ASN A 44 -17.64 5.09 -19.42
N LYS A 45 -17.11 4.04 -20.07
CA LYS A 45 -17.71 3.50 -21.29
C LYS A 45 -17.19 2.11 -21.66
N ALA A 46 -18.04 1.09 -21.54
CA ALA A 46 -17.80 -0.19 -22.20
C ALA A 46 -18.16 -0.01 -23.69
N ILE A 47 -17.18 0.21 -24.56
CA ILE A 47 -17.41 0.33 -26.00
C ILE A 47 -17.14 -1.02 -26.64
N VAL A 48 -18.20 -1.67 -27.11
CA VAL A 48 -18.08 -2.82 -28.03
C VAL A 48 -17.94 -2.26 -29.43
N LYS A 49 -16.71 -1.95 -29.85
CA LYS A 49 -16.43 -1.52 -31.22
C LYS A 49 -15.93 -2.72 -32.01
N HIS A 50 -16.51 -2.95 -33.18
CA HIS A 50 -15.95 -3.87 -34.16
C HIS A 50 -14.60 -3.31 -34.64
N MET A 51 -13.50 -3.82 -34.08
CA MET A 51 -12.15 -3.47 -34.48
C MET A 51 -11.76 -4.30 -35.71
N THR A 52 -11.08 -3.67 -36.68
CA THR A 52 -10.50 -4.38 -37.82
C THR A 52 -9.46 -5.37 -37.33
N ASP A 53 -9.60 -6.64 -37.72
CA ASP A 53 -8.73 -7.75 -37.33
C ASP A 53 -7.25 -7.44 -37.66
N PHE A 54 -6.45 -7.03 -36.67
CA PHE A 54 -4.99 -6.94 -36.78
C PHE A 54 -4.33 -8.31 -36.49
N SER A 55 -4.92 -9.39 -37.00
CA SER A 55 -4.36 -10.74 -36.88
C SER A 55 -3.96 -11.25 -38.26
N ALA A 56 -2.73 -11.73 -38.38
CA ALA A 56 -2.21 -12.37 -39.60
C ALA A 56 -2.95 -13.67 -39.99
N ASN A 57 -3.91 -14.11 -39.17
CA ASN A 57 -4.70 -15.32 -39.39
C ASN A 57 -6.20 -14.97 -39.47
N ARG A 58 -6.90 -15.51 -40.47
CA ARG A 58 -8.30 -15.23 -40.85
C ARG A 58 -9.35 -15.75 -39.84
N LYS A 59 -9.18 -15.47 -38.54
CA LYS A 59 -10.19 -15.77 -37.52
C LYS A 59 -10.70 -14.46 -36.94
N LYS A 60 -12.00 -14.23 -37.15
CA LYS A 60 -12.77 -13.12 -36.58
C LYS A 60 -12.59 -13.12 -35.07
N ASN A 61 -11.93 -12.11 -34.51
CA ASN A 61 -11.65 -12.04 -33.08
C ASN A 61 -12.61 -11.06 -32.41
N ASP A 62 -13.32 -11.50 -31.37
CA ASP A 62 -14.27 -10.65 -30.64
C ASP A 62 -13.50 -9.90 -29.55
N LEU A 63 -13.03 -8.70 -29.89
CA LEU A 63 -12.20 -7.88 -29.01
C LEU A 63 -13.05 -6.81 -28.32
N GLY A 64 -13.20 -6.94 -26.99
CA GLY A 64 -13.76 -5.91 -26.14
C GLY A 64 -12.66 -5.07 -25.49
N ILE A 65 -12.80 -3.74 -25.48
CA ILE A 65 -11.89 -2.83 -24.77
C ILE A 65 -12.64 -2.27 -23.57
N LEU A 66 -12.09 -2.50 -22.38
CA LEU A 66 -12.54 -1.90 -21.12
C LEU A 66 -11.58 -0.76 -20.78
N GLN A 67 -12.06 0.47 -20.91
CA GLN A 67 -11.30 1.64 -20.45
C GLN A 67 -11.76 1.97 -19.04
N LEU A 68 -10.88 1.71 -18.07
CA LEU A 68 -11.09 2.04 -16.67
C LEU A 68 -10.60 3.46 -16.43
N ASP A 69 -11.49 4.32 -15.95
CA ASP A 69 -11.15 5.68 -15.54
C ASP A 69 -11.03 5.68 -14.02
N LEU A 70 -9.84 6.01 -13.52
CA LEU A 70 -9.53 6.06 -12.10
C LEU A 70 -9.52 7.53 -11.70
N ASP A 71 -10.64 7.99 -11.16
CA ASP A 71 -10.75 9.31 -10.55
C ASP A 71 -10.18 9.22 -9.13
N MET A 72 -9.16 10.03 -8.84
CA MET A 72 -8.42 10.04 -7.57
C MET A 72 -8.90 11.16 -6.65
#